data_AF-A0A946N0C2-F1
#
_entry.id   AF-A0A946N0C2-F1
#
_cell.length_a   1.000
_cell.length_b   1.000
_cell.length_c   1.000
_cell.angle_alpha   90.00
_cell.angle_beta   90.00
_cell.angle_gamma   90.00
#
_symmetry.space_group_name_H-M   'P 1'
#
loop_
_entity.id
_entity.type
_entity.pdbx_description
1 polymer ?
#
loop_
_entity_poly.entity_id
_entity_poly.type
_entity_poly.pdbx_seq_one_letter_code
_entity_poly.pdbx_strand_id
1 'polypeptide(L)' 'LAFDENERHIYSTNGISGDVTIINVASLRPIKTLKVGRFPWGAAFRPD' A
#
# COMPACT_ATOMS: atom_id res chain seq x y z
N LEU A 1 -4.62 -4.68 2.57
CA LEU A 1 -3.20 -4.44 2.93
C LEU A 1 -2.38 -5.57 2.34
N ALA A 2 -1.22 -5.29 1.77
CA ALA A 2 -0.31 -6.29 1.21
C ALA A 2 1.15 -5.90 1.42
N PHE A 3 2.04 -6.89 1.47
CA PHE A 3 3.50 -6.73 1.44
C PHE A 3 4.02 -6.88 0.00
N ASP A 4 5.19 -6.32 -0.30
CA ASP A 4 5.97 -6.72 -1.48
C ASP A 4 6.73 -8.04 -1.24
N GLU A 5 7.38 -8.55 -2.28
CA GLU A 5 8.14 -9.82 -2.26
C GLU A 5 9.11 -9.95 -1.07
N ASN A 6 9.77 -8.86 -0.71
CA ASN A 6 10.81 -8.85 0.32
C ASN A 6 10.32 -8.33 1.69
N GLU A 7 9.01 -8.12 1.84
CA GLU A 7 8.38 -7.53 3.02
C GLU A 7 9.00 -6.20 3.48
N ARG A 8 9.59 -5.43 2.56
CA ARG A 8 10.22 -4.14 2.86
C ARG A 8 9.22 -2.99 2.84
N HIS A 9 8.12 -3.18 2.11
CA HIS A 9 7.07 -2.19 1.97
C HIS A 9 5.69 -2.77 2.25
N ILE A 10 4.86 -1.99 2.94
CA ILE A 10 3.44 -2.24 3.11
C ILE A 10 2.64 -1.32 2.20
N TYR A 11 1.65 -1.87 1.53
CA TYR A 11 0.67 -1.15 0.71
C TYR A 11 -0.67 -1.13 1.44
N SER A 12 -1.03 0.03 1.98
CA SER A 12 -2.31 0.26 2.66
C SER A 12 -3.32 0.90 1.71
N THR A 13 -4.44 0.22 1.47
CA THR A 13 -5.57 0.72 0.70
C THR A 13 -6.49 1.56 1.59
N ASN A 14 -6.65 2.83 1.26
CA ASN A 14 -7.46 3.77 2.03
C ASN A 14 -8.80 4.02 1.30
N GLY A 15 -9.82 3.23 1.66
CA GLY A 15 -11.11 3.20 0.96
C GLY A 15 -11.78 4.57 0.82
N ILE A 16 -11.83 5.33 1.92
CA ILE A 16 -12.54 6.63 1.97
C ILE A 16 -11.80 7.72 1.16
N SER A 17 -10.47 7.81 1.29
CA SER A 17 -9.66 8.84 0.60
C SER A 17 -9.36 8.50 -0.86
N GLY A 18 -9.55 7.24 -1.27
CA GLY A 18 -9.35 6.78 -2.65
C GLY A 18 -7.88 6.72 -3.07
N ASP A 19 -6.99 6.40 -2.13
CA ASP A 19 -5.55 6.27 -2.36
C ASP A 19 -4.96 5.01 -1.72
N VAL A 20 -3.71 4.75 -2.11
CA VAL A 20 -2.85 3.74 -1.52
C VAL A 20 -1.63 4.43 -0.93
N THR A 21 -1.29 4.12 0.32
CA THR A 21 -0.06 4.56 0.97
C THR A 21 0.96 3.43 0.99
N ILE A 22 2.18 3.73 0.55
CA ILE A 22 3.35 2.88 0.65
C ILE A 22 4.09 3.25 1.93
N ILE A 23 4.33 2.27 2.79
CA ILE A 23 4.97 2.43 4.10
C ILE A 23 6.25 1.60 4.11
N ASN A 24 7.36 2.20 4.53
CA ASN A 24 8.60 1.47 4.77
C ASN A 24 8.51 0.73 6.12
N VAL A 25 8.75 -0.58 6.10
CA VAL A 25 8.54 -1.44 7.28
C VAL A 25 9.56 -1.16 8.38
N ALA A 26 10.83 -0.95 8.02
CA ALA A 26 11.91 -0.75 9.01
C ALA A 26 11.71 0.52 9.87
N SER A 27 11.20 1.59 9.26
CA SER A 27 10.99 2.87 9.93
C SER A 27 9.54 3.12 10.37
N LEU A 28 8.60 2.31 9.91
CA LEU A 28 7.15 2.51 10.05
C LEU A 28 6.69 3.89 9.58
N ARG A 29 7.35 4.44 8.55
CA ARG A 29 7.03 5.74 7.97
C ARG A 29 6.39 5.60 6.59
N PRO A 30 5.39 6.42 6.26
CA PRO A 30 4.89 6.52 4.90
C PRO A 30 5.98 7.13 4.01
N ILE A 31 6.20 6.54 2.84
CA ILE A 31 7.19 7.01 1.86
C ILE A 31 6.53 7.54 0.58
N LYS A 32 5.30 7.14 0.29
CA LYS A 32 4.53 7.64 -0.87
C LYS A 32 3.04 7.40 -0.70
N THR A 33 2.22 8.28 -1.27
CA THR A 33 0.77 8.07 -1.41
C THR A 33 0.38 8.28 -2.87
N LEU A 34 -0.47 7.38 -3.40
CA LEU A 34 -0.89 7.34 -4.79
C LEU A 34 -2.41 7.34 -4.88
N LYS A 35 -3.01 8.24 -5.67
CA LYS A 35 -4.45 8.20 -5.96
C LYS A 35 -4.75 7.04 -6.90
N VAL A 36 -5.76 6.23 -6.57
CA VAL A 36 -6.13 5.02 -7.33
C VAL A 36 -7.61 4.96 -7.72
N GLY A 37 -8.41 5.93 -7.28
CA GLY A 37 -9.85 5.97 -7.54
C GLY A 37 -10.68 5.63 -6.30
N ARG A 38 -11.99 5.46 -6.47
CA ARG A 38 -12.91 5.32 -5.34
C ARG A 38 -12.80 3.93 -4.71
N PHE A 39 -12.77 3.90 -3.38
CA PHE A 39 -13.01 2.72 -2.56
C PHE A 39 -12.06 1.52 -2.80
N PRO A 40 -10.73 1.70 -2.72
CA PRO A 40 -9.82 0.56 -2.68
C PRO A 40 -9.96 -0.19 -1.34
N TRP A 41 -10.36 -1.46 -1.39
CA TRP A 41 -10.54 -2.31 -0.18
C TRP A 41 -9.62 -3.53 -0.13
N GLY A 42 -9.13 -3.98 -1.29
CA GLY A 42 -8.27 -5.14 -1.42
C GLY A 42 -6.94 -4.77 -2.05
N ALA A 43 -5.88 -5.47 -1.63
CA ALA A 43 -4.59 -5.45 -2.29
C ALA A 43 -4.01 -6.86 -2.26
N ALA A 44 -3.36 -7.26 -3.34
CA ALA A 44 -2.61 -8.49 -3.44
C ALA A 44 -1.30 -8.20 -4.18
N PHE A 45 -0.24 -8.87 -3.75
CA PHE A 45 1.02 -8.84 -4.46
C PHE A 45 1.04 -9.95 -5.50
N ARG A 46 1.53 -9.63 -6.70
CA ARG A 46 1.79 -10.60 -7.76
C ARG A 46 3.30 -10.65 -7.98
N PRO A 47 3.98 -11.74 -7.62
CA PRO A 47 5.34 -11.99 -8.07
C PRO A 47 5.40 -12.05 -9.60
N ASP A 48 6.56 -11.74 -10.18
CA ASP A 48 6.79 -11.91 -11.62
C ASP A 48 6.89 -13.40 -12.03
#